data_AF-A0A2D4LQ34-F1
#
_entry.id   AF-A0A2D4LQ34-F1
#
_cell.length_a   1.000
_cell.length_b   1.000
_cell.length_c   1.000
_cell.angle_alpha   90.00
_cell.angle_beta   90.00
_cell.angle_gamma   90.00
#
_symmetry.space_group_name_H-M   'P 1'
#
loop_
_entity.id
_entity.type
_entity.pdbx_description
1 polymer ?
#
loop_
_entity_poly.entity_id
_entity_poly.type
_entity_poly.pdbx_seq_one_letter_code
_entity_poly.pdbx_strand_id
1 'polypeptide(L)'
;LRRALNEADYLDPFQSGFRPGYSTETALVALTDDLWWARDRGHSSVLMLFDLSAAFNTINHGILLRRLREVGVGGTVLRWFSSYLSDRSQSVLVGGQRSTPRRLEYGVAQ
;
A
#
# COMPACT_ATOMS: atom_id res chain seq x y z
N LEU A 1 2.13 5.98 -14.01
CA LEU A 1 1.42 5.53 -12.80
C LEU A 1 0.96 6.69 -11.92
N ARG A 2 1.86 7.47 -11.28
CA ARG A 2 1.46 8.62 -10.43
C ARG A 2 0.49 9.59 -11.11
N ARG A 3 0.80 9.99 -12.35
CA ARG A 3 -0.09 10.83 -13.15
C ARG A 3 -1.46 10.18 -13.36
N ALA A 4 -1.51 8.90 -13.73
CA ALA A 4 -2.76 8.16 -13.90
C ALA A 4 -3.57 8.05 -12.59
N LEU A 5 -2.90 7.84 -11.45
CA LEU A 5 -3.55 7.81 -10.13
C LEU A 5 -4.17 9.17 -9.76
N ASN A 6 -3.50 10.27 -10.08
CA ASN A 6 -4.00 11.62 -9.84
C ASN A 6 -5.12 12.00 -10.82
N GLU A 7 -4.97 11.68 -12.11
CA GLU A 7 -5.99 11.96 -13.14
C GLU A 7 -7.28 11.16 -12.90
N ALA A 8 -7.17 9.96 -12.35
CA ALA A 8 -8.30 9.11 -12.00
C ALA A 8 -8.87 9.38 -10.59
N ASP A 9 -8.35 10.38 -9.88
CA ASP A 9 -8.68 10.70 -8.47
C ASP A 9 -8.72 9.46 -7.56
N TYR A 10 -7.76 8.56 -7.75
CA TYR A 10 -7.75 7.25 -7.11
C TYR A 10 -7.15 7.27 -5.69
N LEU A 11 -6.36 8.30 -5.37
CA LEU A 11 -5.74 8.43 -4.05
C LEU A 11 -6.71 9.08 -3.08
N ASP A 12 -6.88 8.47 -1.91
CA ASP A 12 -7.69 9.05 -0.85
C ASP A 12 -7.13 10.44 -0.44
N PRO A 13 -7.98 11.48 -0.31
CA PRO A 13 -7.54 12.82 0.08
C PRO A 13 -6.74 12.86 1.38
N PHE A 14 -7.05 11.97 2.33
CA PHE A 14 -6.39 11.83 3.63
C PHE A 14 -5.19 10.87 3.63
N GLN A 15 -4.87 10.24 2.48
CA GLN A 15 -3.66 9.43 2.36
C GLN A 15 -2.41 10.31 2.40
N SER A 16 -1.62 10.16 3.47
CA SER A 16 -0.29 10.81 3.59
C SER A 16 0.88 9.89 3.24
N GLY A 17 0.73 8.57 3.43
CA GLY A 17 1.79 7.59 3.13
C GLY A 17 2.07 7.47 1.63
N PHE A 18 3.35 7.34 1.28
CA PHE A 18 3.83 7.18 -0.11
C PHE A 18 3.32 8.24 -1.11
N ARG A 19 2.95 9.43 -0.61
CA ARG A 19 2.42 10.53 -1.42
C ARG A 19 3.37 11.74 -1.34
N PRO A 20 3.92 12.20 -2.47
CA PRO A 20 4.82 13.35 -2.44
C PRO A 20 4.12 14.61 -1.95
N GLY A 21 4.79 15.38 -1.10
CA GLY A 21 4.24 16.56 -0.43
C GLY A 21 3.48 16.27 0.87
N TYR A 22 3.38 14.99 1.25
CA TYR A 22 2.78 14.54 2.50
C TYR A 22 3.80 13.74 3.31
N SER A 23 3.60 13.69 4.62
CA SER A 23 4.46 12.99 5.57
C SER A 23 3.65 12.41 6.73
N THR A 24 4.32 11.79 7.69
CA THR A 24 3.70 11.41 8.95
C THR A 24 3.23 12.64 9.73
N GLU A 25 3.92 13.78 9.61
CA GLU A 25 3.49 15.02 10.28
C GLU A 25 2.18 15.55 9.68
N THR A 26 2.00 15.53 8.36
CA THR A 26 0.75 16.01 7.75
C THR A 26 -0.45 15.19 8.21
N ALA A 27 -0.30 13.87 8.37
CA ALA A 27 -1.34 13.01 8.92
C ALA A 27 -1.64 13.32 10.39
N LEU A 28 -0.61 13.52 11.20
CA LEU A 28 -0.77 13.86 12.62
C LEU A 28 -1.43 15.22 12.82
N VAL A 29 -1.05 16.22 12.04
CA VAL A 29 -1.66 17.56 12.08
C VAL A 29 -3.15 17.49 11.75
N ALA A 30 -3.52 16.81 10.66
CA ALA A 30 -4.92 16.65 10.27
C ALA A 30 -5.75 15.93 11.34
N LEU A 31 -5.27 14.78 11.84
CA LEU A 31 -5.94 14.05 12.91
C LEU A 31 -6.09 14.89 14.18
N THR A 32 -5.06 15.65 14.54
CA THR A 32 -5.08 16.48 15.74
C THR A 32 -6.11 17.58 15.57
N ASP A 33 -6.12 18.29 14.45
CA ASP A 33 -7.11 19.35 14.13
C ASP A 33 -8.56 18.84 14.28
N ASP A 34 -8.86 17.66 13.73
CA ASP A 34 -10.19 17.02 13.87
C ASP A 34 -10.58 16.78 15.34
N LEU A 35 -9.63 16.32 16.17
CA LEU A 35 -9.85 16.06 17.59
C LEU A 35 -10.08 17.37 18.38
N TRP A 36 -9.33 18.43 18.08
CA TRP A 36 -9.55 19.75 18.69
C TRP A 36 -10.92 20.31 18.32
N TRP A 37 -11.28 20.21 17.04
CA TRP A 37 -12.56 20.70 16.53
C TRP A 37 -13.77 19.99 17.16
N ALA A 38 -13.67 18.68 17.39
CA ALA A 38 -14.68 17.91 18.09
C ALA A 38 -14.76 18.30 19.57
N ARG A 39 -13.60 18.47 20.23
CA ARG A 39 -13.52 18.89 21.63
C ARG A 39 -14.15 20.25 21.86
N ASP A 40 -13.88 21.22 21.00
CA ASP A 40 -14.41 22.60 21.12
C ASP A 40 -15.94 22.64 20.99
N ARG A 41 -16.54 21.65 20.32
CA ARG A 41 -18.00 21.45 20.25
C ARG A 41 -18.59 20.65 21.41
N GLY A 42 -17.77 20.24 22.37
CA GLY A 42 -18.19 19.38 23.47
C GLY A 42 -18.47 17.93 23.05
N HIS A 43 -17.94 17.47 21.91
CA HIS A 43 -18.06 16.09 21.48
C HIS A 43 -16.97 15.21 22.09
N SER A 44 -17.31 13.95 22.36
CA SER A 44 -16.33 12.91 22.69
C SER A 44 -15.80 12.27 21.41
N SER A 45 -14.49 12.01 21.36
CA SER A 45 -13.83 11.39 20.22
C SER A 45 -13.33 9.99 20.57
N VAL A 46 -13.39 9.06 19.60
CA VAL A 46 -12.80 7.72 19.70
C VAL A 46 -11.88 7.51 18.51
N LEU A 47 -10.64 7.12 18.77
CA LEU A 47 -9.65 6.81 17.73
C LEU A 47 -9.50 5.30 17.58
N MET A 48 -9.76 4.79 16.39
CA MET A 48 -9.52 3.39 16.02
C MET A 48 -8.31 3.32 15.10
N LEU A 49 -7.27 2.61 15.54
CA LEU A 49 -6.04 2.41 14.78
C LEU A 49 -5.99 0.98 14.25
N PHE A 50 -5.76 0.83 12.95
CA PHE A 50 -5.64 -0.47 12.29
C PHE A 50 -4.23 -0.61 11.74
N ASP A 51 -3.64 -1.79 11.94
CA ASP A 51 -2.39 -2.19 11.31
C ASP A 51 -2.58 -3.55 10.63
N LEU A 52 -2.07 -3.67 9.40
CA LEU A 52 -2.17 -4.89 8.61
C LEU A 52 -0.91 -5.72 8.80
N SER A 53 -1.06 -6.89 9.45
CA SER A 53 0.03 -7.86 9.59
C SER A 53 0.64 -8.22 8.23
N ALA A 54 1.94 -7.94 8.09
CA ALA A 54 2.73 -8.26 6.90
C ALA A 54 2.09 -7.75 5.58
N ALA A 55 1.61 -6.49 5.58
CA ALA A 55 0.84 -5.89 4.48
C ALA A 55 1.41 -6.14 3.07
N PHE A 56 2.73 -6.11 2.88
CA PHE A 56 3.36 -6.36 1.58
C PHE A 56 3.51 -7.84 1.22
N ASN A 57 3.48 -8.74 2.20
CA ASN A 57 3.61 -10.19 1.99
C ASN A 57 2.26 -10.85 1.70
N THR A 58 1.15 -10.18 2.00
CA THR A 58 -0.21 -10.74 1.88
C THR A 58 -0.95 -10.27 0.63
N ILE A 59 -0.32 -9.46 -0.22
CA ILE A 59 -0.93 -8.93 -1.45
C ILE A 59 -1.24 -10.05 -2.44
N ASN A 60 -2.51 -10.26 -2.77
CA ASN A 60 -2.88 -11.18 -3.84
C ASN A 60 -2.54 -10.56 -5.22
N HIS A 61 -1.78 -11.28 -6.05
CA HIS A 61 -1.32 -10.79 -7.35
C HIS A 61 -2.47 -10.51 -8.33
N GLY A 62 -3.51 -11.35 -8.34
CA GLY A 62 -4.67 -11.16 -9.20
C GLY A 62 -5.45 -9.89 -8.87
N ILE A 63 -5.66 -9.63 -7.57
CA ILE A 63 -6.30 -8.39 -7.11
C ILE A 63 -5.44 -7.18 -7.47
N LEU A 64 -4.12 -7.23 -7.22
CA LEU A 64 -3.20 -6.14 -7.56
C LEU A 64 -3.23 -5.80 -9.06
N LEU A 65 -3.10 -6.81 -9.94
CA LEU A 65 -3.11 -6.62 -11.39
C LEU A 65 -4.46 -6.09 -11.88
N ARG A 66 -5.57 -6.52 -11.28
CA ARG A 66 -6.91 -5.98 -11.57
C ARG A 66 -6.99 -4.50 -11.18
N ARG A 67 -6.56 -4.13 -9.97
CA ARG A 67 -6.56 -2.72 -9.52
C ARG A 67 -5.68 -1.83 -10.39
N LEU A 68 -4.50 -2.31 -10.78
CA LEU A 68 -3.62 -1.59 -11.71
C LEU A 68 -4.33 -1.31 -13.04
N ARG A 69 -5.09 -2.27 -13.57
CA ARG A 69 -5.87 -2.07 -14.79
C ARG A 69 -7.00 -1.04 -14.60
N GLU A 70 -7.69 -1.09 -13.47
CA GLU A 70 -8.78 -0.15 -13.13
C GLU A 70 -8.29 1.31 -13.06
N VAL A 71 -7.05 1.54 -12.62
CA VAL A 71 -6.42 2.89 -12.61
C VAL A 71 -5.75 3.27 -13.94
N GLY A 72 -6.05 2.55 -15.01
CA GLY A 72 -5.58 2.86 -16.36
C GLY A 72 -4.21 2.29 -16.73
N VAL A 73 -3.63 1.38 -15.93
CA VAL A 73 -2.39 0.70 -16.31
C VAL A 73 -2.70 -0.44 -17.28
N GLY A 74 -2.37 -0.25 -18.54
CA GLY A 74 -2.59 -1.24 -19.61
C GLY A 74 -1.32 -1.66 -20.34
N GLY A 75 -1.52 -2.45 -21.40
CA GLY A 75 -0.50 -2.78 -22.39
C GLY A 75 0.77 -3.40 -21.81
N THR A 76 1.92 -2.94 -22.30
CA THR A 76 3.24 -3.45 -21.93
C THR A 76 3.54 -3.30 -20.44
N VAL A 77 3.07 -2.22 -19.81
CA VAL A 77 3.32 -1.97 -18.38
C VAL A 77 2.59 -2.99 -17.51
N LEU A 78 1.32 -3.30 -17.81
CA LEU A 78 0.58 -4.31 -17.06
C LEU A 78 1.17 -5.72 -17.26
N ARG A 79 1.61 -6.04 -18.49
CA ARG A 79 2.33 -7.29 -18.77
C ARG A 79 3.64 -7.39 -17.98
N TRP A 80 4.37 -6.28 -17.86
CA TRP A 80 5.59 -6.22 -17.06
C TRP A 80 5.30 -6.50 -15.59
N PHE A 81 4.27 -5.88 -14.99
CA PHE A 81 3.85 -6.20 -13.61
C PHE A 81 3.45 -7.68 -13.45
N SER A 82 2.69 -8.22 -14.41
CA SER A 82 2.30 -9.63 -14.39
C SER A 82 3.51 -10.54 -14.41
N SER A 83 4.48 -10.27 -15.30
CA SER A 83 5.73 -11.01 -15.40
C SER A 83 6.59 -10.86 -14.15
N TYR A 84 6.62 -9.68 -13.54
CA TYR A 84 7.40 -9.42 -12.33
C TYR A 84 6.88 -10.20 -11.12
N LEU A 85 5.56 -10.41 -11.03
CA LEU A 85 4.91 -11.11 -9.93
C LEU A 85 4.83 -12.63 -10.13
N SER A 86 4.83 -13.08 -11.38
CA SER A 86 4.64 -14.50 -11.73
C SER A 86 5.90 -15.33 -11.49
N ASP A 87 5.70 -16.60 -11.09
CA ASP A 87 6.75 -17.63 -10.92
C ASP A 87 7.95 -17.23 -10.04
N ARG A 88 7.68 -16.34 -9.10
CA ARG A 88 8.60 -15.89 -8.07
C ARG A 88 8.83 -16.99 -7.03
N SER A 89 10.06 -17.10 -6.54
CA SER A 89 10.38 -17.89 -5.35
C SER A 89 11.30 -17.11 -4.40
N GLN A 90 11.28 -17.48 -3.13
CA GLN A 90 12.14 -16.90 -2.10
C GLN A 90 12.81 -17.98 -1.26
N SER A 91 14.01 -17.68 -0.78
CA SER A 91 14.77 -18.49 0.18
C SER A 91 15.39 -17.56 1.21
N VAL A 92 15.49 -18.01 2.45
CA VAL A 92 16.11 -17.26 3.54
C VAL A 92 17.53 -17.80 3.77
N LEU A 93 18.50 -16.92 4.00
CA LEU A 93 19.89 -17.26 4.35
C LEU A 93 20.17 -16.76 5.76
N VAL A 94 20.45 -17.67 6.70
CA VAL A 94 20.81 -17.34 8.09
C VAL A 94 22.03 -18.15 8.49
N GLY A 95 23.07 -17.50 9.00
CA GLY A 95 24.28 -18.19 9.49
C GLY A 95 24.95 -19.08 8.44
N GLY A 96 24.90 -18.68 7.16
CA GLY A 96 25.45 -19.46 6.04
C GLY A 96 24.57 -20.62 5.55
N GLN A 97 23.45 -20.91 6.22
CA GLN A 97 22.49 -21.94 5.81
C GLN A 97 21.33 -21.33 5.04
N ARG A 98 21.03 -21.89 3.85
CA ARG A 98 19.96 -21.43 2.97
C ARG A 98 18.75 -22.36 3.06
N SER A 99 17.55 -21.80 3.21
CA SER A 99 16.32 -22.56 3.17
C SER A 99 16.04 -23.12 1.77
N THR A 100 15.19 -24.14 1.69
CA THR A 100 14.61 -24.53 0.40
C THR A 100 13.83 -23.35 -0.21
N PRO A 101 13.88 -23.16 -1.54
CA PRO A 101 13.07 -22.14 -2.20
C PRO A 101 11.58 -22.43 -2.02
N ARG A 102 10.80 -21.39 -1.72
CA ARG A 102 9.33 -21.44 -1.69
C ARG A 102 8.76 -20.50 -2.72
N ARG A 103 7.73 -20.96 -3.45
CA ARG A 103 7.03 -20.12 -4.41
C ARG A 103 6.29 -18.98 -3.68
N LEU A 104 6.31 -17.80 -4.28
CA LEU A 104 5.61 -16.62 -3.79
C LEU A 104 4.28 -16.47 -4.52
N GLU A 105 3.22 -17.00 -3.91
CA GLU A 105 1.84 -16.88 -4.43
C GLU A 105 1.16 -15.56 -4.03
N TYR A 106 1.70 -14.92 -2.98
CA TYR A 106 1.24 -13.66 -2.44
C TYR A 106 2.45 -12.75 -2.17
N GLY A 107 2.14 -11.48 -2.06
CA GLY A 107 3.07 -10.43 -1.69
C GLY A 107 3.87 -9.87 -2.85
N VAL A 108 4.61 -8.81 -2.56
CA VAL A 108 5.52 -8.14 -3.47
C VAL A 108 6.93 -8.16 -2.88
N ALA A 109 7.95 -8.03 -3.72
CA ALA A 109 9.30 -7.82 -3.22
C ALA A 109 9.37 -6.50 -2.44
N GLN A 110 10.03 -6.51 -1.28
CA GLN A 110 10.33 -5.32 -0.50
C GLN A 110 11.73 -4.81 -0.79
#